data_AF-A0A927RR83-F1
#
_entry.id   AF-A0A927RR83-F1
#
_cell.length_a   1.000
_cell.length_b   1.000
_cell.length_c   1.000
_cell.angle_alpha   90.00
_cell.angle_beta   90.00
_cell.angle_gamma   90.00
#
_symmetry.space_group_name_H-M   'P 1'
#
loop_
_entity.id
_entity.type
_entity.pdbx_description
1 polymer ?
#
loop_
_entity_poly.entity_id
_entity_poly.type
_entity_poly.pdbx_seq_one_letter_code
_entity_poly.pdbx_strand_id
1 'polypeptide(L)'
;MTDKEKFIKKNKKTGLIATIIGIIACCIDFIIDSGVLLVVGGIVVIVGLYFIFSKKSAKDKFCSQCGSSRNWDDADCIEWKVIGEINDGKKLEDTVEIRLTCPKCGCEDIRTKKVVVARIDDKGNVIRKNLDVEIRKMFQ
;
A
#
# COMPACT_ATOMS: atom_id res chain seq x y z
N MET A 1 -4.49 -20.79 11.05
CA MET A 1 -4.63 -19.31 11.03
C MET A 1 -3.46 -18.73 10.27
N THR A 2 -3.70 -18.19 9.08
CA THR A 2 -2.69 -17.69 8.14
C THR A 2 -2.05 -16.38 8.64
N ASP A 3 -0.89 -16.00 8.09
CA ASP A 3 -0.20 -14.76 8.46
C ASP A 3 -1.06 -13.52 8.16
N LYS A 4 -1.83 -13.58 7.05
CA LYS A 4 -2.85 -12.61 6.69
C LYS A 4 -3.93 -12.45 7.75
N GLU A 5 -4.48 -13.56 8.26
CA GLU A 5 -5.49 -13.54 9.31
C GLU A 5 -4.94 -12.97 10.62
N LYS A 6 -3.70 -13.34 10.99
CA LYS A 6 -2.99 -12.75 12.13
C LYS A 6 -2.82 -11.24 11.99
N PHE A 7 -2.41 -10.77 10.81
CA PHE A 7 -2.22 -9.35 10.53
C PHE A 7 -3.53 -8.56 10.56
N ILE A 8 -4.58 -9.05 9.90
CA ILE A 8 -5.90 -8.41 9.91
C ILE A 8 -6.46 -8.35 11.33
N LYS A 9 -6.33 -9.44 12.10
CA LYS A 9 -6.79 -9.48 13.49
C LYS A 9 -6.02 -8.50 14.37
N LYS A 10 -4.70 -8.39 14.19
CA LYS A 10 -3.85 -7.42 14.92
C LYS A 10 -4.23 -5.99 14.58
N ASN A 11 -4.32 -5.62 13.31
CA ASN A 11 -4.72 -4.27 12.89
C ASN A 11 -6.11 -3.89 13.36
N LYS A 12 -7.08 -4.82 13.27
CA LYS A 12 -8.43 -4.60 13.79
C LYS A 12 -8.43 -4.38 15.31
N LYS A 13 -7.65 -5.17 16.06
CA LYS A 13 -7.52 -5.00 17.51
C LYS A 13 -6.87 -3.66 17.86
N THR A 14 -5.77 -3.30 17.21
CA THR A 14 -5.07 -2.03 17.43
C THR A 14 -5.95 -0.83 17.07
N GLY A 15 -6.62 -0.86 15.92
CA GLY A 15 -7.53 0.20 15.50
C GLY A 15 -8.70 0.38 16.48
N LEU A 16 -9.28 -0.72 16.98
CA LEU A 16 -10.38 -0.67 17.95
C LEU A 16 -9.93 -0.08 19.30
N ILE A 17 -8.74 -0.44 19.79
CA ILE A 17 -8.17 0.15 21.01
C ILE A 17 -7.94 1.66 20.80
N ALA A 18 -7.36 2.06 19.67
CA ALA A 18 -7.13 3.47 19.36
C ALA A 18 -8.45 4.28 19.29
N THR A 19 -9.49 3.72 18.66
CA THR A 19 -10.81 4.35 18.62
C THR A 19 -11.41 4.53 20.01
N ILE A 20 -11.31 3.54 20.90
CA ILE A 20 -11.80 3.66 22.29
C ILE A 20 -11.04 4.77 23.03
N ILE A 21 -9.71 4.82 22.93
CA ILE A 21 -8.89 5.86 23.57
C ILE A 21 -9.28 7.25 23.06
N GLY A 22 -9.45 7.41 21.75
CA GLY A 22 -9.86 8.68 21.16
C GLY A 22 -11.25 9.14 21.63
N ILE A 23 -12.21 8.23 21.75
CA ILE A 23 -13.54 8.54 22.28
C ILE A 23 -13.45 9.00 23.74
N ILE A 24 -12.68 8.29 24.59
CA ILE A 24 -12.49 8.66 25.99
C ILE A 24 -11.86 10.05 26.09
N ALA A 25 -10.86 10.36 25.25
CA ALA A 25 -10.24 11.69 25.21
C ALA A 25 -11.25 12.80 24.85
N CYS A 26 -12.12 12.56 23.85
CA CYS A 26 -13.20 13.50 23.51
C CYS A 26 -14.20 13.69 24.66
N CYS A 27 -14.55 12.62 25.39
CA CYS A 27 -15.46 12.73 26.54
C CYS A 27 -14.84 13.51 27.70
N ILE A 28 -13.53 13.36 27.94
CA ILE A 28 -12.80 14.13 28.96
C ILE A 28 -12.75 15.60 28.56
N ASP A 29 -12.55 15.92 27.27
CA ASP A 29 -12.55 17.31 26.82
C ASP A 29 -13.88 18.01 27.10
N PHE A 30 -15.00 17.29 26.94
CA PHE A 30 -16.33 17.84 27.22
C PHE A 30 -16.53 18.21 28.70
N ILE A 31 -15.74 17.62 29.61
CA ILE A 31 -15.78 17.93 31.04
C ILE A 31 -14.86 19.11 31.38
N ILE A 32 -13.71 19.21 30.71
CA ILE A 32 -12.66 20.21 31.02
C ILE A 32 -12.82 21.48 30.16
N ASP A 33 -13.59 21.40 29.07
CA ASP A 33 -13.84 22.46 28.08
C ASP A 33 -12.56 23.09 27.52
N SER A 34 -11.56 22.25 27.27
CA SER A 34 -10.24 22.70 26.79
C SER A 34 -10.19 22.89 25.27
N GLY A 35 -11.07 22.20 24.52
CA GLY A 35 -11.10 22.15 23.06
C GLY A 35 -9.94 21.37 22.42
N VAL A 36 -8.80 21.26 23.09
CA VAL A 36 -7.58 20.60 22.60
C VAL A 36 -7.78 19.08 22.54
N LEU A 37 -8.38 18.48 23.56
CA LEU A 37 -8.55 17.03 23.62
C LEU A 37 -9.63 16.54 22.64
N LEU A 38 -10.58 17.38 22.23
CA LEU A 38 -11.56 17.04 21.19
C LEU A 38 -10.90 16.96 19.80
N VAL A 39 -9.98 17.89 19.48
CA VAL A 39 -9.24 17.84 18.21
C VAL A 39 -8.31 16.63 18.18
N VAL A 40 -7.52 16.41 19.24
CA VAL A 40 -6.58 15.29 19.32
C VAL A 40 -7.32 13.95 19.34
N GLY A 41 -8.36 13.83 20.17
CA GLY A 41 -9.20 12.64 20.25
C GLY A 41 -9.88 12.32 18.92
N GLY A 42 -10.40 13.34 18.23
CA GLY A 42 -10.99 13.22 16.89
C GLY A 42 -9.99 12.65 15.86
N ILE A 43 -8.76 13.17 15.82
CA ILE A 43 -7.70 12.65 14.93
C ILE A 43 -7.40 11.18 15.25
N VAL A 44 -7.27 10.84 16.53
CA VAL A 44 -7.01 9.45 16.97
C VAL A 44 -8.14 8.51 16.57
N VAL A 45 -9.41 8.93 16.67
CA VAL A 45 -10.57 8.16 16.19
C VAL A 45 -10.50 7.94 14.68
N ILE A 46 -10.24 8.99 13.90
CA ILE A 46 -10.14 8.91 12.43
C ILE A 46 -9.04 7.93 12.02
N VAL A 47 -7.86 8.01 12.66
CA VAL A 47 -6.75 7.10 12.40
C VAL A 47 -7.12 5.67 12.81
N GLY A 48 -7.74 5.46 13.97
CA GLY A 48 -8.20 4.15 14.42
C GLY A 48 -9.19 3.49 13.44
N LEU A 49 -10.17 4.26 12.96
CA LEU A 49 -11.12 3.81 11.93
C LEU A 49 -10.41 3.50 10.61
N TYR A 50 -9.43 4.31 10.20
CA TYR A 50 -8.62 4.02 9.02
C TYR A 50 -7.92 2.65 9.13
N PHE A 51 -7.34 2.30 10.28
CA PHE A 51 -6.74 0.99 10.49
C PHE A 51 -7.75 -0.17 10.48
N ILE A 52 -8.99 0.05 10.92
CA ILE A 52 -10.06 -0.95 10.87
C ILE A 52 -10.53 -1.18 9.42
N PHE A 53 -10.67 -0.10 8.64
CA PHE A 53 -11.22 -0.15 7.28
C PHE A 53 -10.17 -0.31 6.17
N SER A 54 -8.88 -0.16 6.46
CA SER A 54 -7.78 -0.35 5.51
C SER A 54 -7.57 -1.85 5.21
N LYS A 55 -8.52 -2.44 4.47
CA LYS A 55 -8.37 -3.76 3.84
C LYS A 55 -7.36 -3.74 2.68
N LYS A 56 -7.02 -2.54 2.18
CA LYS A 56 -6.15 -2.34 1.01
C LYS A 56 -4.72 -2.82 1.29
N SER A 57 -4.16 -2.53 2.47
CA SER A 57 -2.77 -2.89 2.80
C SER A 57 -2.52 -4.41 2.86
N ALA A 58 -3.55 -5.22 3.11
CA ALA A 58 -3.41 -6.68 3.20
C ALA A 58 -3.47 -7.40 1.83
N LYS A 59 -3.97 -6.76 0.76
CA LYS A 59 -4.02 -7.39 -0.57
C LYS A 59 -2.66 -7.40 -1.27
N ASP A 60 -1.81 -6.43 -0.97
CA ASP A 60 -0.50 -6.28 -1.61
C ASP A 60 0.60 -7.00 -0.81
N LYS A 61 0.36 -7.22 0.50
CA LYS A 61 1.31 -7.85 1.43
C LYS A 61 1.16 -9.35 1.61
N PHE A 62 0.08 -9.99 1.11
CA PHE A 62 -0.19 -11.41 1.37
C PHE A 62 -0.67 -12.16 0.12
N CYS A 63 -0.29 -13.43 -0.11
CA CYS A 63 -0.90 -14.25 -1.17
C CYS A 63 -2.40 -14.38 -0.90
N SER A 64 -3.19 -14.18 -1.95
CA SER A 64 -4.64 -14.28 -1.93
C SER A 64 -5.11 -15.70 -1.59
N GLN A 65 -4.34 -16.71 -1.99
CA GLN A 65 -4.64 -18.14 -1.75
C GLN A 65 -4.16 -18.61 -0.37
N CYS A 66 -2.84 -18.66 -0.13
CA CYS A 66 -2.31 -19.27 1.10
C CYS A 66 -2.17 -18.30 2.28
N GLY A 67 -2.35 -16.99 2.07
CA GLY A 67 -2.29 -15.98 3.13
C GLY A 67 -0.90 -15.77 3.75
N SER A 68 0.17 -16.31 3.14
CA SER A 68 1.54 -16.04 3.57
C SER A 68 1.92 -14.59 3.26
N SER A 69 2.76 -13.98 4.09
CA SER A 69 3.36 -12.69 3.76
C SER A 69 4.15 -12.82 2.47
N ARG A 70 3.96 -11.88 1.56
CA ARG A 70 4.76 -11.76 0.34
C ARG A 70 5.99 -10.93 0.72
N ASN A 71 7.11 -11.59 1.03
CA ASN A 71 8.40 -10.91 1.03
C ASN A 71 8.84 -10.81 -0.43
N TRP A 72 8.64 -9.65 -1.01
CA TRP A 72 8.96 -9.35 -2.40
C TRP A 72 10.45 -9.05 -2.64
N ASP A 73 11.26 -9.14 -1.59
CA ASP A 73 12.69 -8.91 -1.67
C ASP A 73 13.42 -10.03 -2.43
N ASP A 74 12.81 -11.22 -2.54
CA ASP A 74 13.32 -12.27 -3.41
C ASP A 74 13.06 -11.90 -4.87
N ALA A 75 14.15 -11.67 -5.61
CA ALA A 75 14.13 -11.22 -7.00
C ALA A 75 13.31 -12.13 -7.94
N ASP A 76 13.15 -13.39 -7.56
CA ASP A 76 12.46 -14.43 -8.33
C ASP A 76 10.93 -14.42 -8.13
N CYS A 77 10.40 -13.61 -7.21
CA CYS A 77 8.95 -13.53 -6.95
C CYS A 77 8.23 -12.48 -7.80
N ILE A 78 8.97 -11.58 -8.47
CA ILE A 78 8.42 -10.50 -9.30
C ILE A 78 9.02 -10.62 -10.71
N GLU A 79 8.19 -11.01 -11.65
CA GLU A 79 8.49 -10.93 -13.08
C GLU A 79 7.69 -9.78 -13.67
N TRP A 80 8.26 -9.07 -14.64
CA TRP A 80 7.53 -8.03 -15.35
C TRP A 80 7.93 -7.96 -16.82
N LYS A 81 6.98 -7.57 -17.67
CA LYS A 81 7.19 -7.32 -19.10
C LYS A 81 6.45 -6.07 -19.54
N VAL A 82 7.03 -5.33 -20.48
CA VAL A 82 6.34 -4.22 -21.13
C VAL A 82 5.38 -4.80 -22.16
N ILE A 83 4.10 -4.44 -22.05
CA ILE A 83 3.04 -4.88 -22.96
C ILE A 83 2.51 -3.75 -23.86
N GLY A 84 2.93 -2.52 -23.60
CA GLY A 84 2.64 -1.37 -24.46
C GLY A 84 3.37 -0.12 -24.01
N GLU A 85 3.57 0.81 -24.93
CA GLU A 85 4.21 2.09 -24.68
C GLU A 85 3.25 3.21 -25.06
N ILE A 86 3.16 4.25 -24.23
CA ILE A 86 2.34 5.44 -24.44
C ILE A 86 3.27 6.65 -24.40
N ASN A 87 3.36 7.35 -25.53
CA ASN A 87 4.11 8.58 -25.64
C ASN A 87 3.15 9.77 -25.79
N ASP A 88 3.20 10.68 -24.83
CA ASP A 88 2.36 11.89 -24.78
C ASP A 88 3.16 13.17 -25.09
N GLY A 89 4.34 13.03 -25.72
CA GLY A 89 5.22 14.14 -26.12
C GLY A 89 5.99 14.82 -24.97
N LYS A 90 5.50 14.71 -23.72
CA LYS A 90 6.17 15.20 -22.50
C LYS A 90 6.69 14.09 -21.58
N LYS A 91 6.12 12.90 -21.71
CA LYS A 91 6.41 11.72 -20.89
C LYS A 91 6.23 10.46 -21.70
N LEU A 92 7.09 9.48 -21.41
CA LEU A 92 6.97 8.12 -21.89
C LEU A 92 6.45 7.26 -20.73
N GLU A 93 5.30 6.63 -20.93
CA GLU A 93 4.69 5.71 -19.98
C GLU A 93 4.66 4.31 -20.58
N ASP A 94 5.22 3.34 -19.87
CA ASP A 94 5.11 1.94 -20.26
C ASP A 94 3.97 1.30 -19.49
N THR A 95 3.13 0.58 -20.20
CA THR A 95 2.18 -0.35 -19.60
C THR A 95 2.92 -1.65 -19.37
N VAL A 96 3.13 -1.97 -18.09
CA VAL A 96 3.81 -3.19 -17.64
C VAL A 96 2.80 -4.20 -17.12
N GLU A 97 2.97 -5.45 -17.54
CA GLU A 97 2.36 -6.61 -16.91
C GLU A 97 3.34 -7.12 -15.86
N ILE A 98 2.89 -7.17 -14.61
CA ILE A 98 3.67 -7.63 -13.47
C ILE A 98 3.04 -8.95 -13.04
N ARG A 99 3.84 -10.02 -13.12
CA ARG A 99 3.50 -11.34 -12.64
C ARG A 99 4.17 -11.53 -11.29
N LEU A 100 3.34 -11.89 -10.33
CA LEU A 100 3.73 -12.02 -8.94
C LEU A 100 3.54 -13.46 -8.50
N THR A 101 4.63 -14.16 -8.18
CA THR A 101 4.59 -15.57 -7.83
C THR A 101 4.80 -15.74 -6.32
N CYS A 102 3.89 -16.46 -5.67
CA CYS A 102 4.05 -16.74 -4.25
C CYS A 102 5.08 -17.86 -4.02
N PRO A 103 6.15 -17.61 -3.25
CA PRO A 103 7.20 -18.60 -3.03
C PRO A 103 6.73 -19.83 -2.22
N LYS A 104 5.63 -19.71 -1.47
CA LYS A 104 5.11 -20.82 -0.63
C LYS A 104 4.17 -21.77 -1.35
N CYS A 105 3.36 -21.27 -2.28
CA CYS A 105 2.31 -22.08 -2.91
C CYS A 105 2.28 -21.99 -4.44
N GLY A 106 3.20 -21.23 -5.05
CA GLY A 106 3.25 -21.04 -6.50
C GLY A 106 2.07 -20.27 -7.09
N CYS A 107 1.24 -19.64 -6.25
CA CYS A 107 0.10 -18.84 -6.73
C CYS A 107 0.63 -17.68 -7.58
N GLU A 108 0.19 -17.57 -8.84
CA GLU A 108 0.51 -16.43 -9.69
C GLU A 108 -0.61 -15.38 -9.62
N ASP A 109 -0.24 -14.12 -9.51
CA ASP A 109 -1.14 -12.96 -9.51
C ASP A 109 -0.62 -11.98 -10.58
N ILE A 110 -1.38 -11.81 -11.66
CA ILE A 110 -0.99 -10.98 -12.80
C ILE A 110 -1.71 -9.64 -12.70
N ARG A 111 -0.94 -8.55 -12.78
CA ARG A 111 -1.45 -7.19 -12.67
C ARG A 111 -0.87 -6.32 -13.76
N THR A 112 -1.71 -5.45 -14.33
CA THR A 112 -1.28 -4.46 -15.31
C THR A 112 -1.18 -3.09 -14.64
N LYS A 113 -0.06 -2.40 -14.85
CA LYS A 113 0.22 -1.07 -14.29
C LYS A 113 0.84 -0.18 -15.36
N LYS A 114 0.52 1.11 -15.32
CA LYS A 114 1.23 2.13 -16.10
C LYS A 114 2.35 2.72 -15.25
N VAL A 115 3.57 2.73 -15.77
CA VAL A 115 4.76 3.23 -15.10
C VAL A 115 5.38 4.30 -15.98
N VAL A 116 5.69 5.46 -15.40
CA VAL A 116 6.39 6.52 -16.12
C VAL A 116 7.86 6.13 -16.22
N VAL A 117 8.33 5.86 -17.43
CA VAL A 117 9.68 5.35 -17.68
C VAL A 117 10.64 6.43 -18.13
N ALA A 118 10.13 7.49 -18.74
CA ALA A 118 10.94 8.67 -19.04
C ALA A 118 10.13 9.96 -18.90
N ARG A 119 10.80 11.00 -18.43
CA ARG A 119 10.30 12.38 -18.50
C ARG A 119 11.22 13.21 -19.36
N ILE A 120 10.63 14.06 -20.19
CA ILE A 120 11.34 15.05 -20.97
C ILE A 120 11.28 16.34 -20.17
N ASP A 121 12.44 16.91 -19.82
CA ASP A 121 12.50 18.20 -19.14
C ASP A 121 12.25 19.36 -20.12
N ASP A 122 12.09 20.58 -19.59
CA ASP A 122 11.84 21.79 -20.41
C ASP A 122 13.03 22.16 -21.31
N LYS A 123 14.18 21.48 -21.15
CA LYS A 123 15.40 21.64 -21.96
C LYS A 123 15.57 20.52 -22.99
N GLY A 124 14.60 19.60 -23.10
CA GLY A 124 14.62 18.47 -24.02
C GLY A 124 15.45 17.26 -23.55
N ASN A 125 15.97 17.26 -22.31
CA ASN A 125 16.70 16.12 -21.76
C ASN A 125 15.72 15.01 -21.34
N VAL A 126 16.03 13.78 -21.74
CA VAL A 126 15.25 12.60 -21.40
C VAL A 126 15.80 11.98 -20.12
N ILE A 127 15.08 12.10 -19.02
CA ILE A 127 15.39 11.44 -17.75
C ILE A 127 14.70 10.08 -17.76
N ARG A 128 15.46 9.01 -18.01
CA ARG A 128 14.97 7.63 -17.95
C ARG A 128 15.04 7.10 -16.51
N LYS A 129 13.96 6.48 -16.07
CA LYS A 129 13.92 5.73 -14.80
C LYS A 129 14.25 4.27 -15.05
N ASN A 130 14.89 3.65 -14.06
CA ASN A 130 15.03 2.20 -14.05
C ASN A 130 13.67 1.58 -13.67
N LEU A 131 13.06 0.90 -14.64
CA LEU A 131 11.78 0.20 -14.50
C LEU A 131 11.78 -0.83 -13.38
N ASP A 132 12.86 -1.62 -13.25
CA ASP A 132 12.95 -2.66 -12.23
C ASP A 132 12.87 -2.07 -10.82
N VAL A 133 13.60 -0.98 -10.59
CA VAL A 133 13.58 -0.24 -9.32
C VAL A 133 12.20 0.35 -9.05
N GLU A 134 11.55 0.94 -10.07
CA GLU A 134 10.24 1.57 -9.90
C GLU A 134 9.15 0.54 -9.62
N ILE A 135 9.21 -0.62 -10.27
CA ILE A 135 8.28 -1.73 -10.08
C ILE A 135 8.46 -2.33 -8.68
N ARG A 136 9.70 -2.63 -8.26
CA ARG A 136 9.98 -3.16 -6.90
C ARG A 136 9.50 -2.22 -5.80
N LYS A 137 9.68 -0.90 -5.96
CA LYS A 137 9.15 0.11 -5.02
C LYS A 137 7.63 0.07 -4.86
N MET A 138 6.87 -0.45 -5.84
CA MET A 138 5.42 -0.57 -5.70
C MET A 138 5.00 -1.69 -4.73
N PHE A 139 5.92 -2.60 -4.40
CA PHE A 139 5.63 -3.80 -3.61
C PHE A 139 6.39 -3.86 -2.28
N GLN A 140 7.21 -2.86 -1.95
CA GLN A 140 7.80 -2.66 -0.61
C GLN A 140 6.84 -1.90 0.32
#